data_AF-A0A7K8WSY3-F1
#
_entry.id   AF-A0A7K8WSY3-F1
#
_cell.length_a   1.000
_cell.length_b   1.000
_cell.length_c   1.000
_cell.angle_alpha   90.00
_cell.angle_beta   90.00
_cell.angle_gamma   90.00
#
_symmetry.space_group_name_H-M   'P 1'
#
loop_
_entity.id
_entity.type
_entity.pdbx_description
1 polymer ?
#
loop_
_entity_poly.entity_id
_entity_poly.type
_entity_poly.pdbx_seq_one_letter_code
_entity_poly.pdbx_strand_id
1 'polypeptide(L)'
;QLKNLKRQELAARIARIRNASGADAFGLTDSLLQEDFDPTQHDQLMAEWFGEEYYGQGEEEKPQFEEEEGLEDDWNWDAWTGRDEEGAEPEPHCEDPDFVVRM
;
A
#
# COMPACT_ATOMS: atom_id res chain seq x y z
N GLN A 1 -14.59 -7.38 -35.35
CA GLN A 1 -13.82 -6.12 -35.47
C GLN A 1 -13.74 -5.36 -34.14
N LEU A 2 -14.85 -5.11 -33.44
CA LEU A 2 -14.86 -4.37 -32.15
C LEU A 2 -13.96 -4.93 -31.03
N LYS A 3 -13.87 -6.27 -30.93
CA LYS A 3 -13.05 -6.95 -29.90
C LYS A 3 -11.55 -6.69 -30.04
N ASN A 4 -11.06 -6.54 -31.27
CA ASN A 4 -9.65 -6.20 -31.52
C ASN A 4 -9.35 -4.75 -31.17
N LEU A 5 -10.29 -3.84 -31.45
CA LEU A 5 -10.15 -2.42 -31.11
C LEU A 5 -10.06 -2.21 -29.59
N LYS A 6 -10.95 -2.86 -28.83
CA LYS A 6 -10.93 -2.82 -27.36
C LYS A 6 -9.65 -3.43 -26.77
N ARG A 7 -9.13 -4.51 -27.37
CA ARG A 7 -7.85 -5.11 -26.96
C ARG A 7 -6.66 -4.16 -27.16
N GLN A 8 -6.63 -3.44 -28.28
CA GLN A 8 -5.59 -2.44 -28.55
C GLN A 8 -5.67 -1.27 -27.58
N GLU A 9 -6.87 -0.82 -27.24
CA GLU A 9 -7.09 0.26 -26.27
C GLU A 9 -6.60 -0.12 -24.87
N LEU A 10 -6.92 -1.33 -24.41
CA LEU A 10 -6.42 -1.88 -23.15
C LEU A 10 -4.89 -1.97 -23.12
N ALA A 11 -4.28 -2.49 -24.18
CA ALA A 11 -2.81 -2.58 -24.28
C ALA A 11 -2.14 -1.20 -24.25
N ALA A 12 -2.71 -0.21 -24.94
CA ALA A 12 -2.22 1.16 -24.92
C ALA A 12 -2.34 1.80 -23.52
N ARG A 13 -3.40 1.49 -22.78
CA ARG A 13 -3.63 2.02 -21.43
C ARG A 13 -2.65 1.42 -20.42
N ILE A 14 -2.38 0.12 -20.52
CA ILE A 14 -1.36 -0.56 -19.71
C ILE A 14 0.03 0.02 -20.00
N ALA A 15 0.38 0.21 -21.29
CA ALA A 15 1.65 0.81 -21.68
C ALA A 15 1.81 2.25 -21.15
N ARG A 16 0.72 3.03 -21.11
CA ARG A 16 0.73 4.39 -20.59
C ARG A 16 0.97 4.42 -19.08
N ILE A 17 0.34 3.52 -18.34
CA ILE A 17 0.55 3.38 -16.89
C ILE A 17 2.00 2.99 -16.62
N ARG A 18 2.53 2.00 -17.34
CA ARG A 18 3.92 1.54 -17.23
C ARG A 18 4.95 2.64 -17.48
N ASN A 19 4.72 3.48 -18.49
CA ASN A 19 5.58 4.64 -18.77
C ASN A 19 5.47 5.73 -17.69
N ALA A 20 4.27 5.99 -17.19
CA ALA A 20 4.02 7.05 -16.21
C ALA A 20 4.47 6.68 -14.79
N SER A 21 4.40 5.40 -14.42
CA SER A 21 4.84 4.90 -13.12
C SER A 21 6.36 4.71 -13.01
N GLY A 22 7.10 4.91 -14.10
CA GLY A 22 8.51 4.57 -14.17
C GLY A 22 8.77 3.05 -14.04
N ALA A 23 7.74 2.20 -14.16
CA ALA A 23 7.88 0.75 -14.00
C ALA A 23 8.81 0.10 -15.05
N ASP A 24 9.06 0.78 -16.18
CA ASP A 24 10.12 0.39 -17.11
C ASP A 24 11.54 0.54 -16.54
N ALA A 25 11.75 1.44 -15.57
CA ALA A 25 13.02 1.60 -14.86
C ALA A 25 13.19 0.59 -13.72
N PHE A 26 12.08 0.18 -13.10
CA PHE A 26 12.10 -0.71 -11.91
C PHE A 26 11.86 -2.19 -12.24
N GLY A 27 11.58 -2.56 -13.49
CA GLY A 27 11.49 -3.99 -13.86
C GLY A 27 10.43 -4.77 -13.07
N LEU A 28 9.34 -4.12 -12.64
CA LEU A 28 8.21 -4.77 -11.98
C LEU A 28 7.60 -5.82 -12.92
N THR A 29 7.86 -7.09 -12.63
CA THR A 29 7.33 -8.24 -13.38
C THR A 29 6.06 -8.78 -12.74
N ASP A 30 5.18 -9.40 -13.55
CA ASP A 30 3.97 -10.07 -13.04
C ASP A 30 4.31 -11.19 -12.02
N SER A 31 5.50 -11.80 -12.13
CA SER A 31 5.96 -12.82 -11.18
C SER A 31 6.14 -12.26 -9.77
N LEU A 32 6.63 -11.03 -9.65
CA LEU A 32 6.86 -10.35 -8.37
C LEU A 32 5.57 -10.08 -7.59
N LEU A 33 4.43 -9.99 -8.31
CA LEU A 33 3.10 -9.82 -7.73
C LEU A 33 2.38 -11.14 -7.44
N GLN A 34 2.83 -12.24 -8.05
CA GLN A 34 2.17 -13.55 -7.97
C GLN A 34 2.90 -14.54 -7.06
N GLU A 35 4.18 -14.32 -6.80
CA GLU A 35 4.98 -15.14 -5.89
C GLU A 35 4.71 -14.79 -4.42
N ASP A 36 5.02 -15.75 -3.53
CA ASP A 36 4.93 -15.52 -2.09
C ASP A 36 5.94 -14.44 -1.67
N PHE A 37 5.52 -13.57 -0.75
CA PHE A 37 6.37 -12.47 -0.27
C PHE A 37 7.62 -13.02 0.46
N ASP A 38 8.80 -12.74 -0.08
CA ASP A 38 10.09 -13.00 0.56
C ASP A 38 10.71 -11.67 1.00
N PRO A 39 10.83 -11.41 2.31
CA PRO A 39 11.35 -10.14 2.82
C PRO A 39 12.80 -9.89 2.36
N THR A 40 13.60 -10.95 2.21
CA THR A 40 15.01 -10.82 1.82
C THR A 40 15.16 -10.44 0.34
N GLN A 41 14.29 -10.95 -0.53
CA GLN A 41 14.25 -10.56 -1.94
C GLN A 41 13.66 -9.16 -2.11
N HIS A 42 12.62 -8.84 -1.35
CA HIS A 42 12.06 -7.49 -1.34
C HIS A 42 13.10 -6.44 -0.94
N ASP A 43 13.85 -6.68 0.13
CA ASP A 43 14.91 -5.76 0.58
C ASP A 43 16.00 -5.56 -0.49
N GLN A 44 16.36 -6.62 -1.21
CA GLN A 44 17.32 -6.54 -2.32
C GLN A 44 16.81 -5.65 -3.45
N LEU A 45 15.54 -5.81 -3.84
CA LEU A 45 14.92 -4.99 -4.89
C LEU A 45 14.83 -3.52 -4.48
N MET A 46 14.44 -3.24 -3.23
CA MET A 46 14.39 -1.88 -2.71
C MET A 46 15.78 -1.23 -2.64
N ALA A 47 16.80 -1.99 -2.25
CA ALA A 47 18.19 -1.52 -2.27
C ALA A 47 18.71 -1.28 -3.70
N GLU A 48 18.32 -2.10 -4.67
CA GLU A 48 18.71 -1.92 -6.08
C GLU A 48 18.03 -0.72 -6.73
N TRP A 49 16.75 -0.51 -6.46
CA TRP A 49 15.94 0.52 -7.10
C TRP A 49 16.09 1.90 -6.48
N PHE A 50 16.23 1.97 -5.16
CA PHE A 50 16.21 3.21 -4.41
C PHE A 50 17.54 3.43 -3.68
N GLY A 51 18.08 2.38 -3.08
CA GLY A 51 19.43 2.33 -2.51
C GLY A 51 19.77 3.49 -1.56
N GLU A 52 21.06 3.82 -1.49
CA GLU A 52 21.60 4.86 -0.61
C GLU A 52 21.20 6.29 -1.04
N GLU A 53 20.83 6.51 -2.30
CA GLU A 53 20.38 7.83 -2.76
C GLU A 53 19.02 8.21 -2.15
N TYR A 54 18.16 7.22 -1.92
CA TYR A 54 16.84 7.42 -1.34
C TYR A 54 16.83 7.17 0.18
N TYR A 55 17.43 6.07 0.66
CA TYR A 55 17.44 5.69 2.08
C TYR A 55 18.63 6.24 2.87
N GLY A 56 19.73 6.61 2.20
CA GLY A 56 20.94 7.15 2.82
C GLY A 56 20.90 8.66 3.02
N GLN A 57 19.91 9.35 2.44
CA GLN A 57 19.62 10.73 2.81
C GLN A 57 18.93 10.72 4.18
N GLY A 58 19.53 11.42 5.14
CA GLY A 58 18.90 11.62 6.45
C GLY A 58 17.53 12.25 6.27
N GLU A 59 16.58 11.90 7.14
CA GLU A 59 15.24 12.48 7.11
C GLU A 59 15.33 14.02 7.04
N GLU A 60 14.62 14.59 6.06
CA GLU A 60 14.43 16.04 6.03
C GLU A 60 13.66 16.48 7.30
N GLU A 61 13.87 17.72 7.72
CA GLU A 61 13.15 18.25 8.87
C GLU A 61 11.63 18.18 8.61
N LYS A 62 10.90 17.52 9.51
CA LYS A 62 9.45 17.40 9.43
C LYS A 62 8.83 18.80 9.24
N PRO A 63 7.97 19.01 8.24
CA PRO A 63 7.35 20.32 8.03
C PRO A 63 6.58 20.74 9.29
N GLN A 64 6.79 22.00 9.68
CA GLN A 64 6.05 22.62 10.78
C GLN A 64 4.67 23.02 10.24
N PHE A 65 3.61 22.45 10.81
CA PHE A 65 2.24 22.87 10.55
C PHE A 65 1.80 23.88 11.61
N GLU A 66 0.90 24.79 11.26
CA GLU A 66 0.26 25.66 12.25
C GLU A 66 -0.56 24.79 13.21
N GLU A 67 -0.43 25.04 14.51
CA GLU A 67 -1.22 24.37 15.54
C GLU A 67 -2.68 24.87 15.42
N GLU A 68 -3.55 24.06 14.80
CA GLU A 68 -4.95 24.40 14.60
C GLU A 68 -5.71 24.30 15.94
N GLU A 69 -6.28 25.42 16.39
CA GLU A 69 -7.09 25.49 17.61
C GLU A 69 -8.35 24.61 17.46
N GLY A 70 -8.29 23.39 18.01
CA GLY A 70 -9.37 22.40 17.93
C GLY A 70 -8.97 21.02 17.39
N LEU A 71 -7.72 20.83 16.94
CA LEU A 71 -7.17 19.50 16.77
C LEU A 71 -6.73 18.99 18.15
N GLU A 72 -7.50 18.08 18.72
CA GLU A 72 -7.12 17.39 19.95
C GLU A 72 -5.86 16.56 19.66
N ASP A 73 -4.75 16.93 20.30
CA ASP A 73 -3.49 16.16 20.39
C ASP A 73 -3.68 14.83 21.19
N ASP A 74 -4.93 14.42 21.41
CA ASP A 74 -5.37 13.24 22.15
C ASP A 74 -5.52 12.00 21.25
N TRP A 75 -5.05 12.07 20.00
CA TRP A 75 -5.00 10.90 19.12
C TRP A 75 -3.92 9.92 19.60
N ASN A 76 -4.31 9.08 20.56
CA ASN A 76 -3.46 8.04 21.11
C ASN A 76 -3.72 6.71 20.38
N TRP A 77 -2.86 6.40 19.39
CA TRP A 77 -2.90 5.12 18.68
C TRP A 77 -2.73 3.90 19.61
N ASP A 78 -2.03 4.04 20.75
CA ASP A 78 -1.89 2.97 21.73
C ASP A 78 -3.17 2.78 22.59
N ALA A 79 -4.03 3.80 22.68
CA ALA A 79 -5.35 3.71 23.31
C ALA A 79 -6.45 3.35 22.31
N TRP A 80 -6.16 3.28 21.01
CA TRP A 80 -7.12 2.88 19.99
C TRP A 80 -7.43 1.39 20.13
N THR A 81 -8.56 1.07 20.76
CA THR A 81 -9.01 -0.32 20.95
C THR A 81 -9.94 -0.80 19.83
N GLY A 82 -10.03 -0.06 18.72
CA GLY A 82 -10.96 -0.35 17.61
C GLY A 82 -12.44 -0.21 17.99
N ARG A 83 -12.76 0.43 19.12
CA ARG A 83 -14.10 0.45 19.74
C ARG A 83 -14.72 1.85 19.80
N ASP A 84 -14.43 2.70 18.82
CA ASP A 84 -15.11 4.00 18.73
C ASP A 84 -16.10 4.00 17.58
N GLU A 85 -17.14 3.18 17.74
CA GLU A 85 -18.49 3.57 17.35
C GLU A 85 -19.42 3.16 18.51
N GLU A 86 -19.97 4.15 19.22
CA GLU A 86 -21.08 3.94 20.16
C GLU A 86 -22.27 3.35 19.39
N GLY A 87 -22.27 2.03 19.24
CA GLY A 87 -23.27 1.30 18.44
C GLY A 87 -22.72 0.12 17.62
N ALA A 88 -21.41 -0.10 17.52
CA ALA A 88 -20.87 -1.26 16.82
C ALA A 88 -21.03 -2.54 17.64
N GLU A 89 -21.88 -3.45 17.15
CA GLU A 89 -21.94 -4.84 17.61
C GLU A 89 -20.57 -5.50 17.45
N PRO A 90 -20.10 -6.36 18.37
CA PRO A 90 -18.84 -7.06 18.20
C PRO A 90 -18.90 -7.92 16.94
N GLU A 91 -18.18 -7.50 15.89
CA GLU A 91 -18.05 -8.30 14.67
C GLU A 91 -17.23 -9.55 15.00
N PRO A 92 -17.65 -10.73 14.50
CA PRO A 92 -16.92 -11.96 14.77
C PRO A 92 -15.57 -11.94 14.04
N HIS A 93 -14.49 -12.17 14.78
CA HIS A 93 -13.10 -12.18 14.29
C HIS A 93 -12.62 -13.61 14.03
N CYS A 94 -11.61 -13.78 13.18
CA CYS A 94 -11.04 -15.10 12.85
C CYS A 94 -10.45 -15.86 14.05
N GLU A 95 -10.16 -15.14 15.13
CA GLU A 95 -9.62 -15.66 16.39
C GLU A 95 -10.71 -16.13 17.36
N ASP A 96 -11.99 -15.83 17.08
CA ASP A 96 -13.09 -16.20 17.95
C ASP A 96 -13.37 -17.71 17.88
N PRO A 97 -13.57 -18.39 19.03
CA PRO A 97 -13.83 -19.83 19.07
C PRO A 97 -15.04 -20.28 18.26
N ASP A 98 -16.02 -19.39 18.10
CA ASP A 98 -17.28 -19.63 17.40
C ASP A 98 -17.32 -19.02 15.98
N PHE A 99 -16.17 -18.56 15.45
CA PHE A 99 -16.08 -17.99 14.10
C PHE A 99 -16.28 -19.06 13.03
N VAL A 100 -17.40 -18.99 12.29
CA VAL A 100 -17.70 -19.92 11.19
C VAL A 100 -17.51 -19.21 9.85
N VAL A 101 -16.45 -19.58 9.12
CA VAL A 101 -16.29 -19.20 7.71
C VAL A 101 -17.35 -19.93 6.89
N ARG A 102 -18.34 -19.21 6.38
CA ARG A 102 -19.29 -19.78 5.41
C ARG A 102 -18.65 -19.77 4.03
N MET A 103 -18.54 -20.95 3.44
CA MET A 103 -18.05 -21.19 2.09
C MET A 103 -19.17 -21.08 1.06
#